data_AF-A0A1H7VG21-F1
#
_entry.id   AF-A0A1H7VG21-F1
#
_cell.length_a   1.000
_cell.length_b   1.000
_cell.length_c   1.000
_cell.angle_alpha   90.00
_cell.angle_beta   90.00
_cell.angle_gamma   90.00
#
_symmetry.space_group_name_H-M   'P 1'
#
loop_
_entity.id
_entity.type
_entity.pdbx_description
1 polymer ?
#
loop_
_entity_poly.entity_id
_entity_poly.type
_entity_poly.pdbx_seq_one_letter_code
_entity_poly.pdbx_strand_id
1 'polypeptide(L)'
;MAGTVARGGIDATDGTTPPALPRSGASPGGTPPHQQPGPDRPGLLQRIRRWKPRQWGLELVLLVYAAYDGSRLLVHGKESVAREHGELLLRTERHLHAEPEHWLNRLFSEHAWLGVPADFIYASLHYAITPLVLFWMFRSRRAHYAYARTWLVLATALGLVGFVFFPTAPPRLLSDPDGFLDVMAQHAHVGWWGGSGSAPEGLGAMTNDFAAFPSLHFGWALWCGLLIHRHARRRWVRVLGLLYPALILVVVMGTANHYLLDCVAGGAVVLLGRLLTGPLQRLAARVRRLVSRKPNAPVPDYPVTAGASATATEITVGNRAQIGAQRGPSE
;
A
#
# COMPACT_ATOMS: atom_id res chain seq x y z
N MET A 1 64.87 27.21 39.80
CA MET A 1 64.84 26.69 38.41
C MET A 1 63.64 27.33 37.76
N ALA A 2 63.82 28.30 36.85
CA ALA A 2 64.02 28.08 35.40
C ALA A 2 62.80 27.38 34.76
N GLY A 3 62.15 27.92 33.72
CA GLY A 3 62.36 29.18 33.00
C GLY A 3 61.52 29.22 31.72
N THR A 4 60.76 30.31 31.55
CA THR A 4 60.77 31.30 30.44
C THR A 4 61.05 30.89 28.97
N VAL A 5 60.52 31.75 28.06
CA VAL A 5 60.74 31.88 26.58
C VAL A 5 59.78 30.99 25.76
N ALA A 6 59.04 31.46 24.73
CA ALA A 6 58.90 32.74 23.99
C ALA A 6 57.47 32.83 23.36
N ARG A 7 56.98 33.91 22.70
CA ARG A 7 57.21 35.38 22.67
C ARG A 7 56.12 36.02 21.77
N GLY A 8 55.78 37.29 22.06
CA GLY A 8 55.48 38.32 21.04
C GLY A 8 54.03 38.39 20.53
N GLY A 9 53.29 39.49 20.63
CA GLY A 9 53.66 40.85 21.08
C GLY A 9 53.96 41.78 19.90
N ILE A 10 52.99 42.62 19.56
CA ILE A 10 53.13 43.91 18.88
C ILE A 10 52.07 44.86 19.46
N ASP A 11 52.40 46.13 19.46
CA ASP A 11 51.92 47.16 20.38
C ASP A 11 51.56 48.44 19.59
N ALA A 12 51.23 49.52 20.31
CA ALA A 12 51.27 50.91 19.83
C ALA A 12 50.14 51.41 18.90
N THR A 13 49.13 52.01 19.54
CA THR A 13 48.77 53.45 19.49
C THR A 13 48.62 54.25 18.17
N ASP A 14 47.78 55.27 18.35
CA ASP A 14 47.65 56.54 17.63
C ASP A 14 46.73 56.64 16.40
N GLY A 15 45.98 57.75 16.42
CA GLY A 15 44.89 58.02 15.49
C GLY A 15 45.28 58.99 14.39
N THR A 16 44.55 58.91 13.28
CA THR A 16 44.55 59.94 12.23
C THR A 16 43.25 59.86 11.43
N THR A 17 42.44 60.91 11.50
CA THR A 17 41.47 61.31 10.48
C THR A 17 42.22 61.77 9.20
N PRO A 18 41.58 61.95 8.01
CA PRO A 18 40.19 61.75 7.59
C PRO A 18 40.13 60.82 6.31
N PRO A 19 39.31 60.95 5.22
CA PRO A 19 38.65 62.11 4.59
C PRO A 19 37.11 62.02 4.45
N ALA A 20 36.53 63.02 3.78
CA ALA A 20 35.09 63.33 3.76
C ALA A 20 34.18 62.33 2.99
N LEU A 21 32.93 62.26 3.45
CA LEU A 21 31.81 61.62 2.74
C LEU A 21 31.48 62.39 1.43
N PRO A 22 31.26 61.69 0.29
CA PRO A 22 30.66 62.33 -0.87
C PRO A 22 29.20 62.67 -0.59
N ARG A 23 28.82 63.94 -0.76
CA ARG A 23 27.42 64.38 -0.77
C ARG A 23 26.72 63.79 -2.01
N SER A 24 25.99 62.69 -1.84
CA SER A 24 24.99 62.28 -2.81
C SER A 24 23.67 63.01 -2.52
N GLY A 25 23.13 63.70 -3.52
CA GLY A 25 21.96 64.57 -3.35
C GLY A 25 20.68 63.80 -3.06
N ALA A 26 19.87 64.32 -2.15
CA ALA A 26 18.49 63.86 -1.97
C ALA A 26 17.68 64.18 -3.24
N SER A 27 17.32 63.15 -4.00
CA SER A 27 16.24 63.21 -5.00
C SER A 27 14.95 62.72 -4.36
N PRO A 28 13.94 63.58 -4.09
CA PRO A 28 12.66 63.13 -3.56
C PRO A 28 11.81 62.54 -4.68
N GLY A 29 11.99 61.25 -4.97
CA GLY A 29 11.33 60.60 -6.11
C GLY A 29 11.66 59.12 -6.28
N GLY A 30 11.48 58.32 -5.23
CA GLY A 30 11.71 56.88 -5.28
C GLY A 30 10.59 56.10 -4.60
N THR A 31 9.68 55.52 -5.40
CA THR A 31 8.68 54.55 -4.94
C THR A 31 9.41 53.37 -4.30
N PRO A 32 9.02 52.88 -3.10
CA PRO A 32 9.71 51.75 -2.48
C PRO A 32 9.62 50.52 -3.39
N PRO A 33 10.71 49.72 -3.52
CA PRO A 33 10.69 48.57 -4.40
C PRO A 33 9.67 47.54 -3.91
N HIS A 34 8.78 47.11 -4.80
CA HIS A 34 7.87 46.00 -4.53
C HIS A 34 8.67 44.76 -4.13
N GLN A 35 8.63 44.40 -2.85
CA GLN A 35 9.05 43.08 -2.40
C GLN A 35 8.16 42.06 -3.10
N GLN A 36 8.73 41.31 -4.05
CA GLN A 36 8.03 40.16 -4.63
C GLN A 36 7.74 39.17 -3.49
N PRO A 37 6.49 38.73 -3.29
CA PRO A 37 6.21 37.69 -2.31
C PRO A 37 6.97 36.43 -2.72
N GLY A 38 7.89 36.00 -1.86
CA GLY A 38 8.63 34.75 -2.06
C GLY A 38 7.65 33.58 -2.21
N PRO A 39 8.00 32.52 -2.96
CA PRO A 39 7.07 31.45 -3.27
C PRO A 39 6.55 30.79 -1.99
N ASP A 40 5.27 31.02 -1.69
CA ASP A 40 4.56 30.48 -0.53
C ASP A 40 4.77 28.97 -0.44
N ARG A 41 5.70 28.55 0.42
CA ARG A 41 5.89 27.14 0.75
C ARG A 41 4.68 26.76 1.60
N PRO A 42 3.73 25.96 1.09
CA PRO A 42 2.49 25.70 1.81
C PRO A 42 2.83 25.06 3.16
N GLY A 43 2.45 25.73 4.24
CA GLY A 43 2.75 25.29 5.61
C GLY A 43 2.29 23.84 5.85
N LEU A 44 2.91 23.17 6.81
CA LEU A 44 2.63 21.74 7.10
C LEU A 44 1.11 21.47 7.21
N LEU A 45 0.39 22.35 7.90
CA LEU A 45 -1.06 22.32 8.06
C LEU A 45 -1.83 22.44 6.73
N GLN A 46 -1.33 23.20 5.75
CA GLN A 46 -1.95 23.33 4.44
C GLN A 46 -1.67 22.10 3.55
N ARG A 47 -0.51 21.44 3.72
CA ARG A 47 -0.21 20.14 3.09
C ARG A 47 -1.05 19.00 3.69
N ILE A 48 -1.33 19.07 5.00
CA ILE A 48 -2.27 18.18 5.70
C ILE A 48 -3.71 18.47 5.24
N ARG A 49 -4.15 19.73 5.21
CA ARG A 49 -5.51 20.13 4.80
C ARG A 49 -5.82 19.93 3.31
N ARG A 50 -4.78 19.84 2.45
CA ARG A 50 -4.90 19.37 1.06
C ARG A 50 -5.01 17.84 0.95
N TRP A 51 -4.92 17.06 2.03
CA TRP A 51 -5.51 15.72 2.04
C TRP A 51 -7.02 15.87 1.84
N LYS A 52 -7.54 15.42 0.70
CA LYS A 52 -8.94 14.98 0.63
C LYS A 52 -8.96 13.52 1.08
N PRO A 53 -9.48 13.19 2.28
CA PRO A 53 -9.61 11.81 2.75
C PRO A 53 -10.79 11.11 2.05
N ARG A 54 -10.83 11.15 0.71
CA ARG A 54 -11.72 10.27 -0.04
C ARG A 54 -11.18 8.85 0.12
N GLN A 55 -12.05 7.92 0.54
CA GLN A 55 -11.92 6.45 0.51
C GLN A 55 -10.88 5.75 1.45
N TRP A 56 -10.30 6.41 2.47
CA TRP A 56 -9.21 5.80 3.27
C TRP A 56 -9.59 4.86 4.43
N GLY A 57 -10.71 5.10 5.13
CA GLY A 57 -11.08 4.29 6.31
C GLY A 57 -12.06 3.16 6.00
N LEU A 58 -13.16 3.48 5.31
CA LEU A 58 -14.34 2.61 5.23
C LEU A 58 -14.04 1.22 4.66
N GLU A 59 -13.18 1.08 3.65
CA GLU A 59 -12.89 -0.22 3.03
C GLU A 59 -12.05 -1.15 3.93
N LEU A 60 -11.17 -0.60 4.78
CA LEU A 60 -10.41 -1.40 5.75
C LEU A 60 -11.29 -1.73 6.97
N VAL A 61 -12.13 -0.79 7.41
CA VAL A 61 -13.14 -1.04 8.44
C VAL A 61 -14.16 -2.08 7.96
N LEU A 62 -14.60 -2.04 6.70
CA LEU A 62 -15.46 -3.05 6.09
C LEU A 62 -14.74 -4.39 5.90
N LEU A 63 -13.41 -4.41 5.70
CA LEU A 63 -12.63 -5.65 5.66
C LEU A 63 -12.62 -6.34 7.03
N VAL A 64 -12.31 -5.57 8.08
CA VAL A 64 -12.33 -6.04 9.48
C VAL A 64 -13.74 -6.42 9.91
N TYR A 65 -14.74 -5.61 9.54
CA TYR A 65 -16.15 -5.84 9.85
C TYR A 65 -16.73 -7.04 9.10
N ALA A 66 -16.37 -7.28 7.83
CA ALA A 66 -16.79 -8.47 7.09
C ALA A 66 -16.11 -9.75 7.59
N ALA A 67 -14.86 -9.65 8.08
CA ALA A 67 -14.23 -10.76 8.79
C ALA A 67 -14.92 -11.05 10.15
N TYR A 68 -15.33 -10.00 10.86
CA TYR A 68 -16.05 -10.06 12.14
C TYR A 68 -17.50 -10.55 12.04
N ASP A 69 -18.22 -10.16 10.98
CA ASP A 69 -19.62 -10.54 10.75
C ASP A 69 -19.69 -11.92 10.06
N GLY A 70 -18.78 -12.20 9.13
CA GLY A 70 -18.63 -13.51 8.50
C GLY A 70 -18.27 -14.62 9.49
N SER A 71 -17.44 -14.34 10.51
CA SER A 71 -17.13 -15.33 11.55
C SER A 71 -18.34 -15.65 12.45
N ARG A 72 -19.30 -14.73 12.63
CA ARG A 72 -20.55 -15.00 13.35
C ARG A 72 -21.56 -15.81 12.56
N LEU A 73 -21.69 -15.55 11.26
CA LEU A 73 -22.81 -16.08 10.45
C LEU A 73 -22.67 -17.55 10.03
N LEU A 74 -21.48 -18.16 10.14
CA LEU A 74 -21.18 -19.44 9.46
C LEU A 74 -20.93 -20.65 10.38
N VAL A 75 -20.74 -20.43 11.69
CA VAL A 75 -20.22 -21.46 12.61
C VAL A 75 -21.31 -22.25 13.32
N HIS A 76 -22.51 -21.68 13.50
CA HIS A 76 -23.61 -22.36 14.19
C HIS A 76 -24.12 -23.56 13.35
N GLY A 77 -23.72 -24.78 13.76
CA GLY A 77 -24.27 -26.04 13.26
C GLY A 77 -23.54 -26.70 12.08
N LYS A 78 -22.30 -26.32 11.76
CA LYS A 78 -21.54 -26.89 10.61
C LYS A 78 -20.24 -27.63 10.95
N GLU A 79 -19.98 -27.94 12.21
CA GLU A 79 -18.73 -28.59 12.63
C GLU A 79 -18.45 -29.91 11.90
N SER A 80 -19.44 -30.81 11.79
CA SER A 80 -19.26 -32.11 11.11
C SER A 80 -18.81 -31.95 9.66
N VAL A 81 -19.48 -31.08 8.91
CA VAL A 81 -19.14 -30.76 7.50
C VAL A 81 -17.73 -30.17 7.40
N ALA A 82 -17.33 -29.32 8.35
CA ALA A 82 -15.98 -28.77 8.37
C ALA A 82 -14.91 -29.85 8.62
N ARG A 83 -15.18 -30.82 9.51
CA ARG A 83 -14.29 -31.97 9.76
C ARG A 83 -14.20 -32.87 8.53
N GLU A 84 -15.32 -33.19 7.89
CA GLU A 84 -15.37 -33.96 6.63
C GLU A 84 -14.54 -33.31 5.51
N HIS A 85 -14.63 -31.98 5.33
CA HIS A 85 -13.81 -31.25 4.36
C HIS A 85 -12.32 -31.22 4.73
N GLY A 86 -11.98 -31.15 6.02
CA GLY A 86 -10.59 -31.25 6.50
C GLY A 86 -9.98 -32.62 6.21
N GLU A 87 -10.71 -33.69 6.54
CA GLU A 87 -10.31 -35.06 6.20
C GLU A 87 -10.20 -35.27 4.68
N LEU A 88 -11.08 -34.67 3.88
CA LEU A 88 -11.01 -34.74 2.41
C LEU A 88 -9.73 -34.07 1.87
N LEU A 89 -9.32 -32.92 2.42
CA LEU A 89 -8.05 -32.28 2.06
C LEU A 89 -6.86 -33.19 2.40
N LEU A 90 -6.79 -33.64 3.66
CA LEU A 90 -5.70 -34.49 4.15
C LEU A 90 -5.57 -35.81 3.36
N ARG A 91 -6.70 -36.47 3.06
CA ARG A 91 -6.74 -37.67 2.20
C ARG A 91 -6.26 -37.36 0.77
N THR A 92 -6.53 -36.16 0.25
CA THR A 92 -6.06 -35.73 -1.07
C THR A 92 -4.55 -35.47 -1.06
N GLU A 93 -4.01 -34.84 -0.01
CA GLU A 93 -2.57 -34.62 0.18
C GLU A 93 -1.80 -35.94 0.32
N ARG A 94 -2.34 -36.88 1.10
CA ARG A 94 -1.84 -38.27 1.20
C ARG A 94 -1.80 -38.97 -0.15
N HIS A 95 -2.87 -38.86 -0.95
CA HIS A 95 -2.92 -39.45 -2.29
C HIS A 95 -1.92 -38.80 -3.27
N LEU A 96 -1.59 -37.52 -3.08
CA LEU A 96 -0.57 -36.80 -3.84
C LEU A 96 0.86 -36.96 -3.27
N HIS A 97 1.02 -37.71 -2.18
CA HIS A 97 2.27 -37.83 -1.40
C HIS A 97 2.87 -36.47 -0.99
N ALA A 98 2.00 -35.49 -0.69
CA ALA A 98 2.35 -34.10 -0.47
C ALA A 98 1.77 -33.59 0.86
N GLU A 99 2.13 -34.25 1.97
CA GLU A 99 1.69 -33.96 3.34
C GLU A 99 2.83 -33.36 4.21
N PRO A 100 3.38 -32.16 3.88
CA PRO A 100 4.49 -31.59 4.63
C PRO A 100 4.10 -31.15 6.04
N GLU A 101 2.85 -30.75 6.27
CA GLU A 101 2.31 -30.36 7.57
C GLU A 101 2.52 -31.44 8.64
N HIS A 102 2.49 -32.72 8.30
CA HIS A 102 2.58 -33.78 9.31
C HIS A 102 3.99 -33.94 9.90
N TRP A 103 5.05 -33.88 9.07
CA TRP A 103 6.43 -33.90 9.60
C TRP A 103 6.86 -32.54 10.17
N LEU A 104 6.35 -31.44 9.61
CA LEU A 104 6.55 -30.11 10.18
C LEU A 104 5.92 -30.03 11.57
N ASN A 105 4.69 -30.51 11.74
CA ASN A 105 4.00 -30.41 13.02
C ASN A 105 4.75 -31.11 14.15
N ARG A 106 5.22 -32.35 13.92
CA ARG A 106 6.13 -33.04 14.87
C ARG A 106 7.37 -32.21 15.20
N LEU A 107 8.05 -31.68 14.18
CA LEU A 107 9.26 -30.86 14.38
C LEU A 107 8.99 -29.64 15.28
N PHE A 108 7.88 -28.92 15.05
CA PHE A 108 7.51 -27.73 15.83
C PHE A 108 6.97 -28.06 17.24
N SER A 109 6.24 -29.17 17.42
CA SER A 109 5.75 -29.62 18.74
C SER A 109 6.85 -30.21 19.65
N GLU A 110 7.83 -30.90 19.06
CA GLU A 110 8.97 -31.46 19.80
C GLU A 110 9.98 -30.38 20.23
N HIS A 111 10.11 -29.31 19.44
CA HIS A 111 11.13 -28.28 19.63
C HIS A 111 10.50 -26.93 19.94
N ALA A 112 10.31 -26.63 21.24
CA ALA A 112 9.72 -25.37 21.70
C ALA A 112 10.44 -24.10 21.18
N TRP A 113 11.73 -24.17 20.84
CA TRP A 113 12.48 -23.07 20.22
C TRP A 113 12.08 -22.78 18.76
N LEU A 114 11.40 -23.73 18.11
CA LEU A 114 10.69 -23.54 16.83
C LEU A 114 9.21 -23.23 17.08
N GLY A 115 8.54 -24.03 17.92
CA GLY A 115 7.11 -23.91 18.24
C GLY A 115 6.71 -22.53 18.76
N VAL A 116 7.29 -22.08 19.87
CA VAL A 116 6.91 -20.80 20.51
C VAL A 116 7.07 -19.61 19.53
N PRO A 117 8.19 -19.43 18.81
CA PRO A 117 8.27 -18.37 17.79
C PRO A 117 7.26 -18.53 16.66
N ALA A 118 6.93 -19.76 16.22
CA ALA A 118 5.93 -20.01 15.19
C ALA A 118 4.53 -19.54 15.61
N ASP A 119 4.14 -19.81 16.86
CA ASP A 119 2.84 -19.39 17.39
C ASP A 119 2.74 -17.86 17.47
N PHE A 120 3.80 -17.17 17.94
CA PHE A 120 3.87 -15.70 17.91
C PHE A 120 3.86 -15.13 16.48
N ILE A 121 4.57 -15.76 15.54
CA ILE A 121 4.61 -15.38 14.12
C ILE A 121 3.19 -15.47 13.53
N TYR A 122 2.52 -16.61 13.76
CA TYR A 122 1.16 -16.88 13.30
C TYR A 122 0.15 -15.88 13.88
N ALA A 123 0.18 -15.68 15.21
CA ALA A 123 -0.76 -14.82 15.91
C ALA A 123 -0.60 -13.32 15.63
N SER A 124 0.58 -12.84 15.21
CA SER A 124 0.88 -11.40 15.13
C SER A 124 1.12 -10.84 13.72
N LEU A 125 1.83 -11.56 12.84
CA LEU A 125 2.45 -10.90 11.68
C LEU A 125 1.45 -10.50 10.60
N HIS A 126 0.33 -11.19 10.47
CA HIS A 126 -0.72 -10.79 9.53
C HIS A 126 -1.43 -9.49 9.98
N TYR A 127 -1.58 -9.27 11.29
CA TYR A 127 -2.07 -8.02 11.87
C TYR A 127 -1.03 -6.88 11.86
N ALA A 128 0.27 -7.18 11.89
CA ALA A 128 1.33 -6.17 11.90
C ALA A 128 1.84 -5.80 10.49
N ILE A 129 2.21 -6.79 9.68
CA ILE A 129 2.88 -6.61 8.38
C ILE A 129 1.92 -6.10 7.30
N THR A 130 0.68 -6.60 7.25
CA THR A 130 -0.31 -6.14 6.26
C THR A 130 -0.57 -4.63 6.33
N PRO A 131 -0.92 -4.03 7.49
CA PRO A 131 -1.07 -2.58 7.58
C PRO A 131 0.27 -1.83 7.42
N LEU A 132 1.41 -2.40 7.85
CA LEU A 132 2.72 -1.79 7.62
C LEU A 132 3.05 -1.68 6.12
N VAL A 133 2.76 -2.71 5.32
CA VAL A 133 2.92 -2.70 3.87
C VAL A 133 1.94 -1.72 3.22
N LEU A 134 0.68 -1.66 3.66
CA LEU A 134 -0.28 -0.64 3.19
C LEU A 134 0.20 0.79 3.49
N PHE A 135 0.69 1.05 4.71
CA PHE A 135 1.22 2.34 5.13
C PHE A 135 2.48 2.72 4.34
N TRP A 136 3.41 1.78 4.15
CA TRP A 136 4.59 1.98 3.31
C TRP A 136 4.20 2.29 1.86
N MET A 137 3.26 1.55 1.28
CA MET A 137 2.73 1.79 -0.06
C MET A 137 2.07 3.17 -0.16
N PHE A 138 1.30 3.59 0.84
CA PHE A 138 0.72 4.94 0.89
C PHE A 138 1.78 6.04 0.98
N ARG A 139 2.81 5.86 1.83
CA ARG A 139 3.81 6.89 2.09
C ARG A 139 4.84 7.00 0.95
N SER A 140 5.21 5.88 0.33
CA SER A 140 6.35 5.79 -0.60
C SER A 140 5.98 5.40 -2.04
N ARG A 141 4.76 4.90 -2.28
CA ARG A 141 4.31 4.31 -3.57
C ARG A 141 2.87 4.71 -3.94
N ARG A 142 2.48 5.96 -3.66
CA ARG A 142 1.10 6.49 -3.84
C ARG A 142 0.41 6.09 -5.14
N ALA A 143 1.12 6.14 -6.28
CA ALA A 143 0.58 5.75 -7.58
C ALA A 143 0.08 4.29 -7.66
N HIS A 144 0.63 3.39 -6.85
CA HIS A 144 0.28 1.98 -6.80
C HIS A 144 -0.58 1.60 -5.58
N TYR A 145 -0.73 2.49 -4.59
CA TYR A 145 -1.47 2.19 -3.36
C TYR A 145 -2.92 1.77 -3.64
N ALA A 146 -3.62 2.49 -4.52
CA ALA A 146 -5.02 2.18 -4.84
C ALA A 146 -5.17 0.77 -5.45
N TYR A 147 -4.23 0.37 -6.32
CA TYR A 147 -4.15 -0.99 -6.87
C TYR A 147 -3.89 -2.02 -5.76
N ALA A 148 -2.87 -1.81 -4.93
CA ALA A 148 -2.53 -2.72 -3.83
C ALA A 148 -3.72 -2.94 -2.87
N ARG A 149 -4.40 -1.86 -2.47
CA ARG A 149 -5.56 -1.89 -1.58
C ARG A 149 -6.75 -2.64 -2.22
N THR A 150 -7.13 -2.32 -3.46
CA THR A 150 -8.22 -3.05 -4.15
C THR A 150 -7.88 -4.52 -4.32
N TRP A 151 -6.61 -4.85 -4.60
CA TRP A 151 -6.14 -6.23 -4.68
C TRP A 151 -6.31 -6.98 -3.35
N LEU A 152 -5.94 -6.38 -2.21
CA LEU A 152 -6.16 -6.98 -0.90
C LEU A 152 -7.65 -7.23 -0.63
N VAL A 153 -8.50 -6.22 -0.85
CA VAL A 153 -9.95 -6.33 -0.63
C VAL A 153 -10.56 -7.43 -1.51
N LEU A 154 -10.17 -7.53 -2.78
CA LEU A 154 -10.64 -8.58 -3.67
C LEU A 154 -10.16 -9.98 -3.26
N ALA A 155 -8.88 -10.12 -2.89
CA ALA A 155 -8.34 -11.40 -2.44
C ALA A 155 -9.04 -11.88 -1.17
N THR A 156 -9.25 -11.02 -0.18
CA THR A 156 -10.01 -11.38 1.03
C THR A 156 -11.48 -11.67 0.74
N ALA A 157 -12.15 -10.91 -0.12
CA ALA A 157 -13.54 -11.19 -0.48
C ALA A 157 -13.70 -12.55 -1.18
N LEU A 158 -12.78 -12.90 -2.09
CA LEU A 158 -12.71 -14.22 -2.72
C LEU A 158 -12.41 -15.33 -1.71
N GLY A 159 -11.54 -15.08 -0.73
CA GLY A 159 -11.25 -16.01 0.36
C GLY A 159 -12.46 -16.24 1.28
N LEU A 160 -13.19 -15.18 1.64
CA LEU A 160 -14.44 -15.26 2.40
C LEU A 160 -15.52 -16.04 1.64
N VAL A 161 -15.61 -15.89 0.31
CA VAL A 161 -16.48 -16.74 -0.52
C VAL A 161 -16.07 -18.21 -0.42
N GLY A 162 -14.77 -18.53 -0.54
CA GLY A 162 -14.26 -19.89 -0.36
C GLY A 162 -14.63 -20.47 1.02
N PHE A 163 -14.44 -19.70 2.09
CA PHE A 163 -14.80 -20.06 3.46
C PHE A 163 -16.30 -20.30 3.67
N VAL A 164 -17.18 -19.48 3.06
CA VAL A 164 -18.64 -19.66 3.11
C VAL A 164 -19.09 -21.00 2.51
N PHE A 165 -18.52 -21.36 1.35
CA PHE A 165 -18.95 -22.52 0.57
C PHE A 165 -18.18 -23.81 0.91
N PHE A 166 -16.99 -23.70 1.48
CA PHE A 166 -16.12 -24.83 1.83
C PHE A 166 -15.50 -24.64 3.23
N PRO A 167 -16.32 -24.57 4.29
CA PRO A 167 -15.82 -24.49 5.67
C PRO A 167 -14.97 -25.73 5.97
N THR A 168 -13.82 -25.57 6.61
CA THR A 168 -12.81 -26.64 6.70
C THR A 168 -12.14 -26.60 8.08
N ALA A 169 -12.15 -27.73 8.78
CA ALA A 169 -11.46 -27.92 10.05
C ALA A 169 -9.94 -27.99 9.79
N PRO A 170 -9.11 -27.27 10.55
CA PRO A 170 -7.65 -27.32 10.47
C PRO A 170 -7.09 -28.66 11.01
N PRO A 171 -5.85 -29.05 10.62
CA PRO A 171 -5.29 -30.35 10.97
C PRO A 171 -5.32 -30.66 12.48
N ARG A 172 -4.99 -29.67 13.33
CA ARG A 172 -4.97 -29.81 14.81
C ARG A 172 -6.31 -30.21 15.45
N LEU A 173 -7.42 -30.08 14.72
CA LEU A 173 -8.76 -30.43 15.21
C LEU A 173 -9.27 -31.75 14.62
N LEU A 174 -8.54 -32.39 13.71
CA LEU A 174 -8.92 -33.69 13.16
C LEU A 174 -8.62 -34.84 14.13
N SER A 175 -9.41 -35.90 14.02
CA SER A 175 -9.28 -37.13 14.82
C SER A 175 -8.48 -38.19 14.06
N ASP A 176 -7.31 -37.79 13.56
CA ASP A 176 -6.44 -38.59 12.69
C ASP A 176 -5.57 -39.57 13.51
N PRO A 177 -5.44 -40.87 13.14
CA PRO A 177 -4.68 -41.85 13.91
C PRO A 177 -3.18 -41.55 14.08
N ASP A 178 -2.55 -40.94 13.07
CA ASP A 178 -1.14 -40.55 13.13
C ASP A 178 -0.93 -39.20 13.86
N GLY A 179 -2.02 -38.44 14.07
CA GLY A 179 -2.11 -37.32 15.00
C GLY A 179 -1.47 -36.01 14.54
N PHE A 180 -2.22 -34.91 14.68
CA PHE A 180 -1.67 -33.55 14.71
C PHE A 180 -1.73 -33.00 16.13
N LEU A 181 -0.67 -32.33 16.56
CA LEU A 181 -0.56 -31.67 17.86
C LEU A 181 -0.86 -30.18 17.73
N ASP A 182 -1.74 -29.67 18.58
CA ASP A 182 -2.02 -28.23 18.68
C ASP A 182 -0.86 -27.52 19.40
N VAL A 183 0.10 -27.06 18.60
CA VAL A 183 1.28 -26.32 19.06
C VAL A 183 0.89 -25.02 19.77
N MET A 184 -0.19 -24.36 19.33
CA MET A 184 -0.68 -23.15 19.99
C MET A 184 -1.24 -23.44 21.38
N ALA A 185 -2.01 -24.51 21.53
CA ALA A 185 -2.52 -24.93 22.83
C ALA A 185 -1.38 -25.38 23.77
N GLN A 186 -0.38 -26.08 23.24
CA GLN A 186 0.85 -26.47 23.97
C GLN A 186 1.57 -25.24 24.57
N HIS A 187 1.64 -24.13 23.84
CA HIS A 187 2.34 -22.91 24.26
C HIS A 187 1.42 -21.78 24.76
N ALA A 188 0.12 -22.02 24.96
CA ALA A 188 -0.82 -20.98 25.41
C ALA A 188 -0.35 -20.27 26.70
N HIS A 189 0.28 -21.01 27.62
CA HIS A 189 0.83 -20.50 28.88
C HIS A 189 1.97 -19.46 28.76
N VAL A 190 2.62 -19.34 27.60
CA VAL A 190 3.61 -18.27 27.29
C VAL A 190 3.10 -17.26 26.26
N GLY A 191 1.99 -17.58 25.58
CA GLY A 191 1.35 -16.72 24.60
C GLY A 191 0.47 -15.65 25.25
N TRP A 192 -0.07 -14.77 24.42
CA TRP A 192 -1.23 -13.95 24.80
C TRP A 192 -2.55 -14.63 24.41
N TRP A 193 -2.51 -15.80 23.78
CA TRP A 193 -3.63 -16.46 23.11
C TRP A 193 -4.22 -17.60 23.95
N GLY A 194 -5.51 -17.84 23.80
CA GLY A 194 -6.20 -18.94 24.48
C GLY A 194 -6.07 -20.29 23.76
N GLY A 195 -6.71 -21.33 24.33
CA GLY A 195 -6.76 -22.67 23.73
C GLY A 195 -7.70 -22.83 22.51
N SER A 196 -8.21 -21.74 21.93
CA SER A 196 -9.15 -21.72 20.79
C SER A 196 -8.61 -20.83 19.64
N GLY A 197 -7.33 -21.03 19.33
CA GLY A 197 -6.61 -20.34 18.26
C GLY A 197 -5.91 -19.03 18.67
N SER A 198 -5.52 -18.24 17.69
CA SER A 198 -4.56 -17.13 17.82
C SER A 198 -5.12 -15.81 18.37
N ALA A 199 -6.40 -15.76 18.73
CA ALA A 199 -6.97 -14.59 19.39
C ALA A 199 -6.47 -14.45 20.85
N PRO A 200 -6.31 -13.22 21.37
CA PRO A 200 -5.97 -13.00 22.77
C PRO A 200 -6.90 -13.73 23.75
N GLU A 201 -6.40 -14.07 24.94
CA GLU A 201 -7.23 -14.65 26.00
C GLU A 201 -8.49 -13.81 26.28
N GLY A 202 -9.63 -14.47 26.46
CA GLY A 202 -10.95 -13.82 26.54
C GLY A 202 -11.53 -13.36 25.19
N LEU A 203 -10.74 -13.31 24.13
CA LEU A 203 -11.18 -13.05 22.75
C LEU A 203 -11.28 -14.34 21.90
N GLY A 204 -10.94 -15.50 22.47
CA GLY A 204 -11.01 -16.82 21.81
C GLY A 204 -12.38 -17.22 21.25
N ALA A 205 -13.47 -16.64 21.78
CA ALA A 205 -14.82 -16.78 21.22
C ALA A 205 -15.08 -15.91 19.96
N MET A 206 -14.06 -15.20 19.46
CA MET A 206 -14.13 -14.37 18.24
C MET A 206 -13.30 -14.90 17.08
N THR A 207 -12.49 -15.95 17.29
CA THR A 207 -11.87 -16.76 16.24
C THR A 207 -12.76 -17.95 15.91
N ASN A 208 -13.07 -18.16 14.63
CA ASN A 208 -13.66 -19.43 14.21
C ASN A 208 -12.55 -20.46 14.04
N ASP A 209 -12.53 -21.47 14.90
CA ASP A 209 -11.61 -22.60 14.82
C ASP A 209 -11.73 -23.40 13.50
N PHE A 210 -12.89 -23.36 12.83
CA PHE A 210 -13.20 -24.13 11.61
C PHE A 210 -13.03 -23.31 10.30
N ALA A 211 -11.97 -22.51 10.20
CA ALA A 211 -11.74 -21.55 9.10
C ALA A 211 -10.43 -21.76 8.31
N ALA A 212 -10.01 -23.00 8.06
CA ALA A 212 -8.73 -23.28 7.39
C ALA A 212 -8.71 -22.88 5.88
N PHE A 213 -9.79 -23.15 5.15
CA PHE A 213 -9.79 -23.02 3.68
C PHE A 213 -10.53 -21.77 3.16
N PRO A 214 -9.96 -21.04 2.17
CA PRO A 214 -8.56 -21.03 1.74
C PRO A 214 -7.69 -20.16 2.69
N SER A 215 -6.39 -20.46 2.84
CA SER A 215 -5.56 -19.77 3.84
C SER A 215 -5.38 -18.28 3.56
N LEU A 216 -6.08 -17.45 4.33
CA LEU A 216 -5.89 -16.01 4.33
C LEU A 216 -4.56 -15.59 4.98
N HIS A 217 -4.03 -16.36 5.93
CA HIS A 217 -2.70 -16.11 6.51
C HIS A 217 -1.61 -16.17 5.44
N PHE A 218 -1.52 -17.29 4.71
CA PHE A 218 -0.58 -17.42 3.60
C PHE A 218 -0.91 -16.44 2.47
N GLY A 219 -2.19 -16.25 2.15
CA GLY A 219 -2.62 -15.32 1.11
C GLY A 219 -2.18 -13.87 1.35
N TRP A 220 -2.42 -13.33 2.55
CA TRP A 220 -2.00 -11.98 2.92
C TRP A 220 -0.47 -11.86 2.99
N ALA A 221 0.22 -12.91 3.42
CA ALA A 221 1.68 -12.97 3.39
C ALA A 221 2.23 -12.92 1.95
N LEU A 222 1.61 -13.65 1.02
CA LEU A 222 1.97 -13.65 -0.40
C LEU A 222 1.69 -12.28 -1.04
N TRP A 223 0.55 -11.66 -0.75
CA TRP A 223 0.22 -10.30 -1.19
C TRP A 223 1.27 -9.29 -0.70
N CYS A 224 1.64 -9.34 0.59
CA CYS A 224 2.69 -8.51 1.17
C CYS A 224 4.02 -8.73 0.44
N GLY A 225 4.41 -10.00 0.29
CA GLY A 225 5.68 -10.40 -0.28
C GLY A 225 5.85 -9.99 -1.74
N LEU A 226 4.82 -10.17 -2.55
CA LEU A 226 4.80 -9.74 -3.95
C LEU A 226 4.88 -8.22 -4.09
N LEU A 227 4.24 -7.44 -3.21
CA LEU A 227 4.34 -5.98 -3.21
C LEU A 227 5.73 -5.49 -2.80
N ILE A 228 6.29 -6.04 -1.71
CA ILE A 228 7.66 -5.75 -1.27
C ILE A 228 8.64 -6.09 -2.38
N HIS A 229 8.56 -7.30 -2.95
CA HIS A 229 9.40 -7.73 -4.06
C HIS A 229 9.29 -6.81 -5.28
N ARG A 230 8.10 -6.33 -5.64
CA ARG A 230 7.88 -5.51 -6.84
C ARG A 230 8.26 -4.04 -6.66
N HIS A 231 8.16 -3.50 -5.45
CA HIS A 231 8.27 -2.05 -5.19
C HIS A 231 9.42 -1.62 -4.26
N ALA A 232 10.13 -2.54 -3.59
CA ALA A 232 11.31 -2.20 -2.80
C ALA A 232 12.53 -1.87 -3.69
N ARG A 233 13.36 -0.90 -3.25
CA ARG A 233 14.55 -0.44 -4.02
C ARG A 233 15.77 -1.34 -3.80
N ARG A 234 15.96 -1.86 -2.58
CA ARG A 234 17.12 -2.66 -2.19
C ARG A 234 16.88 -4.13 -2.53
N ARG A 235 17.86 -4.80 -3.16
CA ARG A 235 17.73 -6.22 -3.60
C ARG A 235 17.42 -7.14 -2.42
N TRP A 236 18.11 -7.00 -1.28
CA TRP A 236 17.85 -7.82 -0.09
C TRP A 236 16.43 -7.66 0.47
N VAL A 237 15.85 -6.45 0.46
CA VAL A 237 14.44 -6.24 0.87
C VAL A 237 13.48 -6.98 -0.07
N ARG A 238 13.79 -7.05 -1.37
CA ARG A 238 12.99 -7.81 -2.34
C ARG A 238 13.08 -9.33 -2.12
N VAL A 239 14.19 -9.81 -1.56
CA VAL A 239 14.36 -11.22 -1.16
C VAL A 239 13.60 -11.50 0.14
N LEU A 240 13.76 -10.66 1.18
CA LEU A 240 12.96 -10.76 2.41
C LEU A 240 11.45 -10.74 2.14
N GLY A 241 11.02 -9.95 1.15
CA GLY A 241 9.63 -9.96 0.68
C GLY A 241 9.16 -11.35 0.22
N LEU A 242 9.99 -12.12 -0.49
CA LEU A 242 9.64 -13.48 -0.91
C LEU A 242 9.85 -14.53 0.18
N LEU A 243 10.78 -14.30 1.11
CA LEU A 243 10.99 -15.18 2.26
C LEU A 243 9.83 -15.10 3.27
N TYR A 244 9.14 -13.96 3.38
CA TYR A 244 8.00 -13.79 4.29
C TYR A 244 6.84 -14.80 4.04
N PRO A 245 6.26 -14.94 2.84
CA PRO A 245 5.25 -15.97 2.60
C PRO A 245 5.78 -17.40 2.72
N ALA A 246 7.07 -17.64 2.44
CA ALA A 246 7.67 -18.96 2.65
C ALA A 246 7.78 -19.30 4.15
N LEU A 247 8.14 -18.33 4.99
CA LEU A 247 8.13 -18.46 6.44
C LEU A 247 6.72 -18.73 6.97
N ILE A 248 5.72 -17.95 6.51
CA ILE A 248 4.33 -18.14 6.92
C ILE A 248 3.81 -19.51 6.48
N LEU A 249 4.12 -19.98 5.27
CA LEU A 249 3.77 -21.33 4.80
C LEU A 249 4.28 -22.42 5.75
N VAL A 250 5.58 -22.40 6.07
CA VAL A 250 6.19 -23.36 7.00
C VAL A 250 5.54 -23.29 8.38
N VAL A 251 5.29 -22.08 8.89
CA VAL A 251 4.73 -21.87 10.22
C VAL A 251 3.28 -22.33 10.34
N VAL A 252 2.41 -22.04 9.37
CA VAL A 252 1.00 -22.44 9.47
C VAL A 252 0.78 -23.95 9.37
N MET A 253 1.66 -24.64 8.62
CA MET A 253 1.70 -26.09 8.53
C MET A 253 2.32 -26.70 9.79
N GLY A 254 3.43 -26.13 10.29
CA GLY A 254 4.07 -26.56 11.54
C GLY A 254 3.20 -26.41 12.79
N THR A 255 2.38 -25.36 12.88
CA THR A 255 1.42 -25.20 13.99
C THR A 255 0.10 -25.94 13.76
N ALA A 256 0.01 -26.82 12.73
CA ALA A 256 -1.20 -27.57 12.37
C ALA A 256 -2.46 -26.71 12.22
N ASN A 257 -2.29 -25.46 11.78
CA ASN A 257 -3.37 -24.50 11.54
C ASN A 257 -3.88 -24.52 10.09
N HIS A 258 -3.08 -25.01 9.15
CA HIS A 258 -3.38 -25.00 7.72
C HIS A 258 -2.73 -26.21 7.00
N TYR A 259 -3.38 -26.63 5.92
CA TYR A 259 -2.93 -27.67 4.98
C TYR A 259 -2.09 -27.06 3.84
N LEU A 260 -1.28 -27.86 3.13
CA LEU A 260 -0.59 -27.39 1.93
C LEU A 260 -1.58 -26.93 0.84
N LEU A 261 -2.66 -27.68 0.61
CA LEU A 261 -3.70 -27.40 -0.38
C LEU A 261 -4.50 -26.12 -0.07
N ASP A 262 -4.75 -25.82 1.21
CA ASP A 262 -5.42 -24.57 1.59
C ASP A 262 -4.52 -23.35 1.35
N CYS A 263 -3.21 -23.52 1.46
CA CYS A 263 -2.21 -22.50 1.15
C CYS A 263 -2.06 -22.33 -0.37
N VAL A 264 -2.07 -23.41 -1.15
CA VAL A 264 -2.16 -23.35 -2.61
C VAL A 264 -3.42 -22.61 -3.05
N ALA A 265 -4.58 -22.89 -2.44
CA ALA A 265 -5.83 -22.20 -2.71
C ALA A 265 -5.79 -20.72 -2.30
N GLY A 266 -5.22 -20.39 -1.13
CA GLY A 266 -5.00 -19.00 -0.69
C GLY A 266 -4.10 -18.22 -1.64
N GLY A 267 -3.05 -18.87 -2.15
CA GLY A 267 -2.18 -18.33 -3.20
C GLY A 267 -2.93 -18.08 -4.52
N ALA A 268 -3.73 -19.06 -4.96
CA ALA A 268 -4.55 -18.95 -6.17
C ALA A 268 -5.57 -17.81 -6.07
N VAL A 269 -6.25 -17.66 -4.92
CA VAL A 269 -7.18 -16.56 -4.61
C VAL A 269 -6.50 -15.20 -4.70
N VAL A 270 -5.28 -15.06 -4.16
CA VAL A 270 -4.49 -13.83 -4.25
C VAL A 270 -4.08 -13.53 -5.68
N LEU A 271 -3.65 -14.52 -6.46
CA LEU A 271 -3.30 -14.33 -7.86
C LEU A 271 -4.54 -13.99 -8.72
N LEU A 272 -5.69 -14.61 -8.46
CA LEU A 272 -6.96 -14.26 -9.10
C LEU A 272 -7.38 -12.82 -8.77
N GLY A 273 -7.34 -12.42 -7.49
CA GLY A 273 -7.58 -11.04 -7.07
C GLY A 273 -6.67 -10.04 -7.78
N ARG A 274 -5.40 -10.39 -8.03
CA ARG A 274 -4.44 -9.57 -8.78
C ARG A 274 -4.87 -9.36 -10.23
N LEU A 275 -5.27 -10.44 -10.91
CA LEU A 275 -5.74 -10.43 -12.29
C LEU A 275 -7.01 -9.58 -12.43
N LEU A 276 -7.97 -9.73 -11.51
CA LEU A 276 -9.25 -9.01 -11.52
C LEU A 276 -9.15 -7.53 -11.12
N THR A 277 -8.15 -7.14 -10.33
CA THR A 277 -7.99 -5.75 -9.86
C THR A 277 -7.90 -4.74 -11.01
N GLY A 278 -7.12 -5.03 -12.05
CA GLY A 278 -6.92 -4.13 -13.19
C GLY A 278 -8.22 -3.86 -13.98
N PRO A 279 -8.91 -4.90 -14.48
CA PRO A 279 -10.21 -4.78 -15.12
C PRO A 279 -11.25 -4.07 -14.24
N LEU A 280 -11.36 -4.43 -12.95
CA LEU A 280 -12.36 -3.84 -12.05
C LEU A 280 -12.12 -2.35 -11.84
N GLN A 281 -10.87 -1.91 -11.67
CA GLN A 281 -10.56 -0.48 -11.53
C GLN A 281 -10.87 0.31 -12.81
N ARG A 282 -10.65 -0.27 -13.99
CA ARG A 282 -11.05 0.33 -15.28
C ARG A 282 -12.58 0.45 -15.40
N LEU A 283 -13.31 -0.60 -15.04
CA LEU A 283 -14.78 -0.62 -15.04
C LEU A 283 -15.34 0.42 -14.06
N ALA A 284 -14.87 0.44 -12.81
CA ALA A 284 -15.27 1.42 -11.80
C ALA A 284 -14.91 2.87 -12.19
N ALA A 285 -13.87 3.08 -13.01
CA ALA A 285 -13.55 4.39 -13.58
C ALA A 285 -14.38 4.75 -14.83
N ARG A 286 -14.95 3.77 -15.55
CA ARG A 286 -15.93 3.99 -16.63
C ARG A 286 -17.30 4.31 -16.04
N VAL A 287 -17.80 3.50 -15.12
CA VAL A 287 -19.08 3.72 -14.41
C VAL A 287 -19.08 5.08 -13.72
N ARG A 288 -18.03 5.43 -12.97
CA ARG A 288 -17.93 6.77 -12.34
C ARG A 288 -17.94 7.92 -13.35
N ARG A 289 -17.41 7.74 -14.57
CA ARG A 289 -17.48 8.77 -15.63
C ARG A 289 -18.88 8.89 -16.24
N LEU A 290 -19.62 7.79 -16.35
CA LEU A 290 -21.01 7.80 -16.80
C LEU A 290 -21.92 8.47 -15.75
N VAL A 291 -21.79 8.11 -14.47
CA VAL A 291 -22.57 8.67 -13.36
C VAL A 291 -22.18 10.12 -13.04
N SER A 292 -20.91 10.50 -13.22
CA SER A 292 -20.44 11.88 -12.96
C SER A 292 -20.56 12.81 -14.17
N ARG A 293 -21.15 12.36 -15.30
CA ARG A 293 -21.64 13.29 -16.31
C ARG A 293 -22.81 14.06 -15.69
N LYS A 294 -22.51 15.25 -15.17
CA LYS A 294 -23.54 16.29 -15.03
C LYS A 294 -24.25 16.39 -16.38
N PRO A 295 -25.59 16.57 -16.43
CA PRO A 295 -26.22 17.11 -17.62
C PRO A 295 -25.44 18.35 -18.05
N ASN A 296 -25.19 18.52 -19.34
CA ASN A 296 -24.65 19.78 -19.82
C ASN A 296 -25.60 20.87 -19.34
N ALA A 297 -25.10 21.78 -18.48
CA ALA A 297 -25.83 23.02 -18.25
C ALA A 297 -26.00 23.67 -19.63
N PRO A 298 -27.18 24.20 -19.97
CA PRO A 298 -27.36 24.96 -21.20
C PRO A 298 -26.23 25.98 -21.29
N VAL A 299 -25.53 26.00 -22.44
CA VAL A 299 -24.58 27.07 -22.71
C VAL A 299 -25.39 28.37 -22.62
N PRO A 300 -25.00 29.36 -21.80
CA PRO A 300 -25.69 30.63 -21.80
C PRO A 300 -25.60 31.20 -23.21
N ASP A 301 -26.74 31.52 -23.81
CA ASP A 301 -26.79 32.29 -25.05
C ASP A 301 -26.26 33.68 -24.75
N TYR A 302 -24.94 33.85 -24.86
CA TYR A 302 -24.32 35.15 -24.93
C TYR A 302 -24.76 35.78 -26.25
N PRO A 303 -25.53 36.90 -26.23
CA PRO A 303 -25.88 37.56 -27.47
C PRO A 303 -24.59 37.99 -28.16
N VAL A 304 -24.39 37.48 -29.38
CA VAL A 304 -23.32 37.98 -30.25
C VAL A 304 -23.68 39.41 -30.59
N THR A 305 -23.07 40.37 -29.87
CA THR A 305 -23.07 41.77 -30.27
C THR A 305 -22.37 41.86 -31.62
N ALA A 306 -23.18 41.96 -32.68
CA ALA A 306 -22.68 42.25 -34.02
C ALA A 306 -21.78 43.47 -33.95
N GLY A 307 -20.53 43.31 -34.40
CA GLY A 307 -19.51 44.35 -34.24
C GLY A 307 -19.93 45.64 -34.95
N ALA A 308 -19.90 46.75 -34.22
CA ALA A 308 -19.95 48.07 -34.86
C ALA A 308 -18.71 48.23 -35.75
N SER A 309 -18.91 48.78 -36.95
CA SER A 309 -17.96 48.77 -38.05
C SER A 309 -16.55 49.25 -37.67
N ALA A 310 -15.55 48.43 -37.98
CA ALA A 310 -14.19 48.93 -38.19
C ALA A 310 -14.17 49.72 -39.52
N THR A 311 -13.81 51.00 -39.45
CA THR A 311 -13.66 51.86 -40.62
C THR A 311 -12.56 51.35 -41.55
N ALA A 312 -12.90 51.15 -42.82
CA ALA A 312 -11.92 50.84 -43.85
C ALA A 312 -11.15 52.11 -44.24
N THR A 313 -9.89 52.21 -43.84
CA THR A 313 -8.99 53.27 -44.34
C THR A 313 -8.37 52.82 -45.66
N GLU A 314 -8.84 53.43 -46.74
CA GLU A 314 -8.37 53.20 -48.11
C GLU A 314 -6.94 53.77 -48.29
N ILE A 315 -5.94 52.91 -48.44
CA ILE A 315 -4.56 53.34 -48.72
C ILE A 315 -4.37 53.48 -50.23
N THR A 316 -4.56 54.70 -50.72
CA THR A 316 -4.19 55.07 -52.09
C THR A 316 -2.67 55.09 -52.24
N VAL A 317 -2.13 54.19 -53.07
CA VAL A 317 -0.74 54.27 -53.56
C VAL A 317 -0.73 54.50 -55.06
N GLY A 318 -0.33 55.70 -55.47
CA GLY A 318 -0.04 56.01 -56.86
C GLY A 318 1.17 56.92 -57.00
N ASN A 319 2.26 56.42 -57.57
CA ASN A 319 2.81 56.97 -58.83
C ASN A 319 3.96 56.13 -59.41
N ARG A 320 3.70 55.54 -60.59
CA ARG A 320 4.44 55.78 -61.85
C ARG A 320 5.97 55.96 -61.83
N ALA A 321 6.67 55.02 -62.46
CA ALA A 321 7.82 55.31 -63.34
C ALA A 321 8.00 54.20 -64.41
N GLN A 322 7.85 54.54 -65.70
CA GLN A 322 8.38 53.75 -66.81
C GLN A 322 9.77 54.29 -67.17
N ILE A 323 10.82 53.46 -67.26
CA ILE A 323 11.94 53.62 -68.22
C ILE A 323 12.56 52.24 -68.50
N GLY A 324 12.89 51.95 -69.77
CA GLY A 324 14.12 51.21 -70.11
C GLY A 324 14.00 49.72 -70.42
N ALA A 325 14.07 49.38 -71.72
CA ALA A 325 14.34 48.02 -72.17
C ALA A 325 15.86 47.77 -72.34
N GLN A 326 16.33 46.54 -72.17
CA GLN A 326 17.25 45.89 -73.13
C GLN A 326 17.45 44.37 -72.90
N ARG A 327 17.85 43.73 -74.02
CA ARG A 327 18.34 42.35 -74.29
C ARG A 327 19.27 41.81 -73.17
N GLY A 328 19.48 40.52 -72.93
CA GLY A 328 19.49 39.30 -73.77
C GLY A 328 20.18 38.16 -72.97
N PRO A 329 20.39 36.95 -73.52
CA PRO A 329 20.44 35.71 -72.71
C PRO A 329 21.82 35.05 -72.56
N SER A 330 21.94 34.13 -71.58
CA SER A 330 22.90 33.02 -71.59
C SER A 330 22.48 31.90 -70.61
N GLU A 331 22.25 30.70 -71.18
CA GLU A 331 22.28 29.33 -70.60
C GLU A 331 21.44 29.00 -69.33
#